data_AF-M0ITS2-F1
#
_entry.id   AF-M0ITS2-F1
#
_cell.length_a   1.000
_cell.length_b   1.000
_cell.length_c   1.000
_cell.angle_alpha   90.00
_cell.angle_beta   90.00
_cell.angle_gamma   90.00
#
_symmetry.space_group_name_H-M   'P 1'
#
loop_
_entity.id
_entity.type
_entity.pdbx_description
1 polymer ?
#
loop_
_entity_poly.entity_id
_entity_poly.type
_entity_poly.pdbx_seq_one_letter_code
_entity_poly.pdbx_strand_id
1 'polypeptide(L)'
;MADDDLAWETTDTRIDYSCPGFDIRMDDVRLPDGTETDFHYVDEPPAVVVLPFTSAGELVVIDEWRQAVGRTNRGLPAGGTEEGDDDYAAAAHRELVEETGYEAESMEPLVTVEPANGIA
;
A
#
# COMPACT_ATOMS: atom_id res chain seq x y z
N MET A 1 14.67 4.97 23.78
CA MET A 1 13.69 3.96 24.22
C MET A 1 13.86 2.81 23.25
N ALA A 2 13.93 1.58 23.72
CA ALA A 2 13.94 0.46 22.79
C ALA A 2 12.53 0.38 22.17
N ASP A 3 12.41 -0.05 20.91
CA ASP A 3 11.08 -0.20 20.26
C ASP A 3 10.15 -1.09 21.10
N ASP A 4 10.71 -2.05 21.82
CA ASP A 4 10.01 -2.93 22.77
C ASP A 4 9.29 -2.18 23.91
N ASP A 5 9.75 -0.99 24.32
CA ASP A 5 9.13 -0.22 25.41
C ASP A 5 7.78 0.40 25.00
N LEU A 6 7.51 0.48 23.69
CA LEU A 6 6.29 1.08 23.13
C LEU A 6 5.37 0.05 22.46
N ALA A 7 5.85 -1.19 22.30
CA ALA A 7 5.13 -2.24 21.58
C ALA A 7 3.86 -2.67 22.32
N TRP A 8 2.76 -2.77 21.58
CA TRP A 8 1.52 -3.35 22.07
C TRP A 8 1.54 -4.85 21.83
N GLU A 9 0.86 -5.62 22.68
CA GLU A 9 0.64 -7.05 22.49
C GLU A 9 -0.75 -7.29 21.91
N THR A 10 -0.85 -7.82 20.70
CA THR A 10 -2.13 -8.28 20.13
C THR A 10 -2.53 -9.61 20.76
N THR A 11 -3.71 -9.66 21.38
CA THR A 11 -4.25 -10.84 22.07
C THR A 11 -5.32 -11.57 21.26
N ASP A 12 -6.06 -10.87 20.39
CA ASP A 12 -7.03 -11.44 19.46
C ASP A 12 -7.15 -10.54 18.22
N THR A 13 -7.60 -11.10 17.11
CA THR A 13 -7.80 -10.37 15.84
C THR A 13 -9.08 -10.87 15.18
N ARG A 14 -9.89 -9.93 14.69
CA ARG A 14 -11.09 -10.23 13.90
C ARG A 14 -11.28 -9.26 12.74
N ILE A 15 -12.02 -9.69 11.73
CA ILE A 15 -12.39 -8.87 10.56
C ILE A 15 -13.83 -8.38 10.76
N ASP A 16 -14.01 -7.06 10.85
CA ASP A 16 -15.33 -6.43 10.97
C ASP A 16 -15.99 -6.18 9.60
N TYR A 17 -15.19 -6.05 8.55
CA TYR A 17 -15.67 -5.91 7.18
C TYR A 17 -14.61 -6.37 6.17
N SER A 18 -15.04 -6.96 5.05
CA SER A 18 -14.16 -7.39 3.96
C SER A 18 -14.72 -6.99 2.61
N CYS A 19 -13.86 -6.54 1.71
CA CYS A 19 -14.15 -6.32 0.29
C CYS A 19 -12.93 -6.69 -0.58
N PRO A 20 -13.06 -6.73 -1.92
CA PRO A 20 -11.95 -7.14 -2.79
C PRO A 20 -10.65 -6.32 -2.67
N GLY A 21 -10.72 -5.08 -2.16
CA GLY A 21 -9.55 -4.19 -2.08
C GLY A 21 -8.92 -4.06 -0.70
N PHE A 22 -9.65 -4.36 0.38
CA PHE A 22 -9.17 -4.21 1.75
C PHE A 22 -10.12 -4.90 2.75
N ASP A 23 -9.58 -5.16 3.94
CA ASP A 23 -10.32 -5.56 5.13
C ASP A 23 -10.31 -4.44 6.18
N ILE A 24 -11.35 -4.38 7.00
CA ILE A 24 -11.33 -3.64 8.27
C ILE A 24 -11.07 -4.65 9.38
N ARG A 25 -9.90 -4.56 10.00
CA ARG A 25 -9.49 -5.42 11.11
C ARG A 25 -9.65 -4.70 12.44
N MET A 26 -9.92 -5.49 13.47
CA MET A 26 -9.92 -5.09 14.85
C MET A 26 -9.03 -6.05 15.63
N ASP A 27 -8.04 -5.49 16.31
CA ASP A 27 -7.15 -6.19 17.22
C ASP A 27 -7.52 -5.84 18.66
N ASP A 28 -7.72 -6.86 19.49
CA ASP A 28 -7.69 -6.68 20.95
C ASP A 28 -6.21 -6.59 21.36
N VAL A 29 -5.83 -5.49 22.02
CA VAL A 29 -4.44 -5.17 22.34
C VAL A 29 -4.22 -4.87 23.81
N ARG A 30 -3.06 -5.25 24.33
CA ARG A 30 -2.57 -4.86 25.65
C ARG A 30 -1.42 -3.86 25.50
N LEU A 31 -1.61 -2.66 26.06
CA LEU A 31 -0.63 -1.58 26.06
C LEU A 31 0.54 -1.86 27.03
N PRO A 32 1.69 -1.17 26.91
CA PRO A 32 2.83 -1.36 27.80
C PRO A 32 2.54 -1.14 29.29
N ASP A 33 1.52 -0.33 29.63
CA ASP A 33 1.07 -0.09 31.00
C ASP A 33 0.08 -1.15 31.54
N GLY A 34 -0.25 -2.15 30.72
CA GLY A 34 -1.18 -3.23 31.03
C GLY A 34 -2.64 -2.94 30.71
N THR A 35 -2.97 -1.76 30.17
CA THR A 35 -4.33 -1.43 29.71
C THR A 35 -4.73 -2.32 28.54
N GLU A 36 -5.93 -2.88 28.58
CA GLU A 36 -6.54 -3.63 27.47
C GLU A 36 -7.53 -2.74 26.73
N THR A 37 -7.44 -2.70 25.40
CA THR A 37 -8.32 -1.91 24.51
C THR A 37 -8.40 -2.58 23.15
N ASP A 38 -9.31 -2.10 22.28
CA ASP A 38 -9.35 -2.47 20.88
C ASP A 38 -8.66 -1.44 19.98
N PHE A 39 -8.16 -1.89 18.83
CA PHE A 39 -7.56 -1.07 17.79
C PHE A 39 -8.07 -1.49 16.41
N HIS A 40 -8.67 -0.57 15.66
CA HIS A 40 -9.19 -0.82 14.32
C HIS A 40 -8.23 -0.29 13.28
N TYR A 41 -8.12 -0.94 12.13
CA TYR A 41 -7.32 -0.45 11.01
C TYR A 41 -7.79 -1.01 9.67
N VAL A 42 -7.47 -0.28 8.62
CA VAL A 42 -7.61 -0.76 7.23
C VAL A 42 -6.41 -1.62 6.90
N ASP A 43 -6.66 -2.86 6.51
CA ASP A 43 -5.66 -3.81 6.02
C ASP A 43 -5.81 -3.95 4.49
N GLU A 44 -4.82 -3.43 3.75
CA GLU A 44 -4.80 -3.45 2.29
C GLU A 44 -3.60 -4.27 1.79
N PRO A 45 -3.73 -5.02 0.68
CA PRO A 45 -2.58 -5.66 0.06
C PRO A 45 -1.52 -4.63 -0.33
N PRO A 46 -0.23 -5.02 -0.32
CA PRO A 46 0.83 -4.16 -0.84
C PRO A 46 0.55 -3.70 -2.27
N ALA A 47 1.05 -2.51 -2.60
CA ALA A 47 0.98 -1.95 -3.93
C ALA A 47 2.33 -1.38 -4.34
N VAL A 48 2.57 -1.37 -5.65
CA VAL A 48 3.74 -0.75 -6.26
C VAL A 48 3.34 0.56 -6.93
N VAL A 49 4.24 1.55 -6.88
CA VAL A 49 4.08 2.82 -7.56
C VAL A 49 5.35 3.06 -8.38
N VAL A 50 5.20 3.31 -9.67
CA VAL A 50 6.34 3.45 -10.58
C VAL A 50 6.62 4.93 -10.86
N LEU A 51 7.89 5.34 -10.81
CA LEU A 51 8.33 6.68 -11.24
C LEU A 51 9.08 6.60 -12.58
N PRO A 52 8.40 6.43 -13.72
CA PRO A 52 9.03 6.17 -15.01
C PRO A 52 9.49 7.45 -15.73
N PHE A 53 10.71 7.44 -16.26
CA PHE A 53 11.22 8.49 -17.15
C PHE A 53 11.46 7.94 -18.56
N THR A 54 11.05 8.70 -19.58
CA THR A 54 11.42 8.39 -20.98
C THR A 54 12.91 8.66 -21.23
N SER A 55 13.43 8.19 -22.35
CA SER A 55 14.82 8.49 -22.78
C SER A 55 15.07 9.99 -23.02
N ALA A 56 14.01 10.80 -23.18
CA ALA A 56 14.08 12.25 -23.26
C ALA A 56 14.05 12.94 -21.88
N GLY A 57 13.94 12.18 -20.78
CA GLY A 57 13.84 12.69 -19.41
C GLY A 57 12.45 13.20 -19.03
N GLU A 58 11.41 12.79 -19.76
CA GLU A 58 10.03 13.16 -19.46
C GLU A 58 9.40 12.16 -18.49
N LEU A 59 8.67 12.65 -17.50
CA LEU A 59 7.93 11.82 -16.55
C LEU A 59 6.65 11.29 -17.21
N VAL A 60 6.45 9.97 -17.19
CA VAL A 60 5.17 9.37 -17.63
C VAL A 60 4.18 9.37 -16.48
N VAL A 61 2.97 9.85 -16.75
CA VAL A 61 1.86 9.95 -15.79
C VAL A 61 0.57 9.45 -16.43
N ILE A 62 -0.37 9.02 -15.60
CA ILE A 62 -1.71 8.58 -16.01
C ILE A 62 -2.79 9.49 -15.43
N ASP A 63 -3.95 9.48 -16.07
CA ASP A 63 -5.16 10.15 -15.60
C ASP A 63 -6.22 9.09 -15.30
N GLU A 64 -6.65 8.98 -14.04
CA GLU A 64 -7.55 7.91 -13.59
C GLU A 64 -8.71 8.47 -12.77
N TRP A 65 -9.93 7.99 -13.03
CA TRP A 65 -11.10 8.35 -12.22
C TRP A 65 -11.04 7.67 -10.85
N ARG A 66 -11.01 8.46 -9.77
CA ARG A 66 -11.02 7.93 -8.40
C ARG A 66 -12.36 8.19 -7.74
N GLN A 67 -13.16 7.12 -7.60
CA GLN A 67 -14.52 7.19 -7.06
C GLN A 67 -14.58 7.78 -5.65
N ALA A 68 -13.62 7.45 -4.78
CA ALA A 68 -13.57 7.93 -3.39
C ALA A 68 -13.46 9.46 -3.26
N VAL A 69 -12.86 10.13 -4.26
CA VAL A 69 -12.69 11.59 -4.29
C VAL A 69 -13.53 12.28 -5.37
N GLY A 70 -14.28 11.51 -6.18
CA GLY A 70 -15.22 12.01 -7.18
C GLY A 70 -14.58 12.83 -8.31
N ARG A 71 -13.33 12.54 -8.69
CA ARG A 71 -12.61 13.26 -9.74
C ARG A 71 -11.56 12.40 -10.44
N THR A 72 -11.13 12.85 -11.61
CA THR A 72 -9.90 12.35 -12.25
C THR A 72 -8.69 12.86 -11.48
N ASN A 73 -7.87 11.93 -11.01
CA ASN A 73 -6.56 12.22 -10.44
C ASN A 73 -5.50 11.99 -11.51
N ARG A 74 -4.54 12.92 -11.59
CA ARG A 74 -3.30 12.72 -12.34
C ARG A 74 -2.26 12.15 -11.38
N GLY A 75 -1.71 10.99 -11.73
CA GLY A 75 -0.84 10.24 -10.84
C GLY A 75 0.23 9.44 -11.57
N LEU A 76 1.04 8.75 -10.78
CA LEU A 76 1.99 7.76 -11.26
C LEU A 76 1.26 6.43 -11.54
N PRO A 77 1.76 5.61 -12.47
CA PRO A 77 1.28 4.25 -12.63
C PRO A 77 1.45 3.46 -11.33
N ALA A 78 0.42 2.74 -10.93
CA ALA A 78 0.39 2.02 -9.67
C ALA A 78 -0.63 0.87 -9.69
N GLY A 79 -0.28 -0.24 -9.05
CA GLY A 79 -1.17 -1.40 -8.95
C GLY A 79 -0.87 -2.25 -7.73
N GLY A 80 -1.86 -3.06 -7.35
CA GLY A 80 -1.76 -3.99 -6.23
C GLY A 80 -0.89 -5.20 -6.60
N THR A 81 -0.27 -5.82 -5.59
CA THR A 81 0.33 -7.14 -5.77
C THR A 81 -0.74 -8.23 -5.72
N GLU A 82 -0.62 -9.24 -6.58
CA GLU A 82 -1.49 -10.43 -6.51
C GLU A 82 -1.06 -11.34 -5.34
N GLU A 83 -1.98 -12.16 -4.84
CA GLU A 83 -1.67 -13.13 -3.77
C GLU A 83 -0.54 -14.08 -4.20
N GLY A 84 0.60 -14.01 -3.50
CA GLY A 84 1.79 -14.82 -3.77
C GLY A 84 2.83 -14.16 -4.68
N ASP A 85 2.62 -12.89 -5.07
CA ASP A 85 3.61 -12.09 -5.80
C ASP A 85 4.55 -11.40 -4.80
N ASP A 86 5.54 -12.12 -4.28
CA ASP A 86 6.60 -11.56 -3.42
C ASP A 86 7.62 -10.72 -4.23
N ASP A 87 7.48 -10.67 -5.56
CA ASP A 87 8.36 -9.95 -6.47
C ASP A 87 7.77 -8.59 -6.87
N TYR A 88 7.96 -7.61 -5.99
CA TYR A 88 7.55 -6.22 -6.24
C TYR A 88 8.15 -5.64 -7.53
N ALA A 89 9.31 -6.12 -7.98
CA ALA A 89 9.88 -5.64 -9.24
C ALA A 89 9.08 -6.16 -10.43
N ALA A 90 8.72 -7.44 -10.43
CA ALA A 90 7.87 -8.02 -11.48
C ALA A 90 6.51 -7.33 -11.54
N ALA A 91 5.87 -7.08 -10.39
CA ALA A 91 4.62 -6.32 -10.32
C ALA A 91 4.78 -4.92 -10.92
N ALA A 92 5.82 -4.18 -10.52
CA ALA A 92 6.05 -2.81 -11.02
C ALA A 92 6.29 -2.76 -12.54
N HIS A 93 6.99 -3.74 -13.11
CA HIS A 93 7.14 -3.87 -14.56
C HIS A 93 5.82 -4.16 -15.26
N ARG A 94 4.99 -5.07 -14.71
CA ARG A 94 3.66 -5.40 -15.24
C ARG A 94 2.75 -4.18 -15.28
N GLU A 95 2.60 -3.51 -14.14
CA GLU A 95 1.71 -2.33 -14.03
C GLU A 95 2.13 -1.19 -14.96
N LEU A 96 3.44 -0.94 -15.09
CA LEU A 96 3.93 0.06 -16.04
C LEU A 96 3.47 -0.23 -17.48
N VAL A 97 3.55 -1.48 -17.92
CA VAL A 97 3.14 -1.89 -19.27
C VAL A 97 1.63 -1.80 -19.42
N GLU A 98 0.87 -2.28 -18.45
CA GLU A 98 -0.60 -2.33 -18.53
C GLU A 98 -1.23 -0.93 -18.56
N GLU A 99 -0.75 0.00 -17.73
CA GLU A 99 -1.35 1.32 -17.60
C GLU A 99 -0.82 2.34 -18.62
N THR A 100 0.41 2.15 -19.12
CA THR A 100 1.08 3.16 -19.95
C THR A 100 1.57 2.65 -21.30
N GLY A 101 1.73 1.33 -21.47
CA GLY A 101 2.35 0.71 -22.63
C GLY A 101 3.87 0.88 -22.73
N TYR A 102 4.52 1.49 -21.72
CA TYR A 102 5.97 1.61 -21.67
C TYR A 102 6.62 0.40 -21.00
N GLU A 103 7.83 0.06 -21.45
CA GLU A 103 8.70 -0.91 -20.81
C GLU A 103 9.95 -0.19 -20.30
N ALA A 104 10.34 -0.47 -19.06
CA ALA A 104 11.55 0.07 -18.46
C ALA A 104 12.75 -0.86 -18.73
N GLU A 105 13.85 -0.31 -19.24
CA GLU A 105 15.13 -1.05 -19.38
C GLU A 105 15.73 -1.42 -18.02
N SER A 106 15.53 -0.56 -17.03
CA SER A 106 15.96 -0.78 -15.64
C SER A 106 14.98 -0.17 -14.68
N MET A 107 14.85 -0.79 -13.51
CA MET A 107 14.04 -0.31 -12.40
C MET A 107 14.75 -0.67 -11.09
N GLU A 108 14.71 0.23 -10.12
CA GLU A 108 15.30 0.02 -8.80
C GLU A 108 14.34 0.49 -7.70
N PRO A 109 14.35 -0.14 -6.51
CA PRO A 109 13.56 0.33 -5.38
C PRO A 109 14.00 1.72 -4.94
N LEU A 110 13.06 2.65 -4.84
CA LEU A 110 13.32 4.00 -4.36
C LEU A 110 13.06 4.12 -2.85
N VAL A 111 11.85 3.76 -2.43
CA VAL A 111 11.38 3.87 -1.04
C VAL A 111 10.15 2.99 -0.84
N THR A 112 9.98 2.51 0.39
CA THR A 112 8.71 1.92 0.87
C THR A 112 8.08 2.92 1.84
N VAL A 113 6.78 3.12 1.73
CA VAL A 113 6.02 4.05 2.58
C VAL A 113 4.73 3.40 3.05
N GLU A 114 4.31 3.73 4.26
CA GLU A 114 2.98 3.42 4.78
C GLU A 114 2.10 4.67 4.67
N PRO A 115 1.30 4.81 3.59
CA PRO A 115 0.59 6.06 3.30
C PRO A 115 -0.48 6.41 4.34
N ALA A 116 -0.93 5.42 5.11
CA ALA A 116 -2.10 5.50 5.98
C ALA A 116 -1.93 4.75 7.32
N ASN A 117 -0.74 4.75 7.91
CA ASN A 117 -0.44 4.05 9.17
C ASN A 117 -1.14 4.60 10.44
N GLY A 118 -2.05 5.55 10.29
CA GLY A 118 -2.82 6.17 11.39
C GLY A 118 -4.32 6.19 11.15
N ILE A 119 -4.84 5.44 10.17
CA ILE A 119 -6.28 5.24 10.03
C ILE A 119 -6.70 4.19 11.07
N ALA A 120 -7.10 4.70 12.24
CA ALA A 120 -7.57 3.93 13.39
C ALA A 120 -8.79 4.58 14.06
#